data_AF-A0A929V617-F1
#
_entry.id   AF-A0A929V617-F1
#
_cell.length_a   1.000
_cell.length_b   1.000
_cell.length_c   1.000
_cell.angle_alpha   90.00
_cell.angle_beta   90.00
_cell.angle_gamma   90.00
#
_symmetry.space_group_name_H-M   'P 1'
#
loop_
_entity.id
_entity.type
_entity.pdbx_description
1 polymer ?
#
loop_
_entity_poly.entity_id
_entity_poly.type
_entity_poly.pdbx_seq_one_letter_code
_entity_poly.pdbx_strand_id
1 'polypeptide(L)'
;MGEIVKASCKCQRRGMRLGVGMMFYYECDEVMKKARSGRFGRELQEVIEQNFPVVINASREIYWCEKCGHFEANYVLDIYKPKDPVGLIMKQLRGSAEEEKAKFLQNPRYYPSLDIESCDEDDVELVYQFPHICSKCHSPMTQITYQELEQKRCATCGEKYRIDEFSFWD
;
A
#
# COMPACT_ATOMS: atom_id res chain seq x y z
N MET A 1 8.15 -7.76 -5.85
CA MET A 1 7.53 -8.45 -7.00
C MET A 1 6.03 -8.40 -6.82
N GLY A 2 5.27 -7.89 -7.79
CA GLY A 2 3.81 -7.82 -7.70
C GLY A 2 3.16 -9.14 -8.16
N GLU A 3 2.20 -9.64 -7.39
CA GLU A 3 1.47 -10.87 -7.71
C GLU A 3 0.04 -10.55 -8.16
N ILE A 4 -0.34 -11.02 -9.34
CA ILE A 4 -1.75 -10.97 -9.73
C ILE A 4 -2.44 -12.15 -9.07
N VAL A 5 -2.99 -11.90 -7.89
CA VAL A 5 -3.85 -12.86 -7.19
C VAL A 5 -5.29 -12.69 -7.67
N LYS A 6 -5.96 -13.80 -8.01
CA LYS A 6 -7.37 -13.82 -8.37
C LYS A 6 -8.17 -14.62 -7.35
N ALA A 7 -9.12 -13.98 -6.68
CA ALA A 7 -10.08 -14.68 -5.82
C ALA A 7 -11.38 -14.95 -6.56
N SER A 8 -11.91 -16.16 -6.47
CA SER A 8 -13.17 -16.53 -7.12
C SER A 8 -14.06 -17.41 -6.23
N CYS A 9 -15.36 -17.35 -6.46
CA CYS A 9 -16.35 -18.22 -5.82
C CYS A 9 -17.51 -18.49 -6.79
N LYS A 10 -18.52 -19.27 -6.36
CA LYS A 10 -19.70 -19.58 -7.19
C LYS A 10 -20.44 -18.33 -7.70
N CYS A 11 -20.51 -17.27 -6.89
CA CYS A 11 -21.13 -15.99 -7.24
C CYS A 11 -20.22 -15.09 -8.08
N GLN A 12 -18.90 -15.26 -8.00
CA GLN A 12 -17.90 -14.46 -8.71
C GLN A 12 -17.04 -15.35 -9.61
N ARG A 13 -17.67 -16.05 -10.56
CA ARG A 13 -16.98 -17.02 -11.43
C ARG A 13 -15.87 -16.43 -12.29
N ARG A 14 -16.00 -15.14 -12.68
CA ARG A 14 -14.96 -14.42 -13.42
C ARG A 14 -13.75 -14.08 -12.53
N GLY A 15 -13.91 -14.16 -11.21
CA GLY A 15 -12.94 -13.82 -10.17
C GLY A 15 -12.66 -12.32 -10.08
N MET A 16 -12.25 -11.89 -8.89
CA MET A 16 -11.75 -10.55 -8.60
C MET A 16 -10.23 -10.58 -8.65
N ARG A 17 -9.63 -9.70 -9.46
CA ARG A 17 -8.18 -9.48 -9.47
C ARG A 17 -7.84 -8.57 -8.29
N LEU A 18 -6.98 -9.06 -7.40
CA LEU A 18 -6.58 -8.36 -6.18
C LEU A 18 -5.36 -7.50 -6.44
N GLY A 19 -4.36 -8.02 -7.18
CA GLY A 19 -3.11 -7.32 -7.42
C GLY A 19 -2.43 -7.00 -6.10
N VAL A 20 -1.83 -8.01 -5.49
CA VAL A 20 -1.24 -7.95 -4.14
C VAL A 20 0.27 -7.80 -4.27
N GLY A 21 0.86 -6.99 -3.40
CA GLY A 21 2.31 -6.78 -3.35
C GLY A 21 2.83 -5.58 -4.16
N MET A 22 4.17 -5.54 -4.22
CA MET A 22 5.03 -4.42 -4.61
C MET A 22 4.53 -3.66 -5.84
N MET A 23 4.44 -2.34 -5.71
CA MET A 23 4.10 -1.41 -6.80
C MET A 23 5.37 -0.88 -7.46
N PHE A 24 5.28 -0.54 -8.75
CA PHE A 24 6.36 0.18 -9.41
C PHE A 24 6.53 1.58 -8.81
N TYR A 25 7.76 2.12 -8.79
CA TYR A 25 8.05 3.45 -8.22
C TYR A 25 7.12 4.58 -8.72
N TYR A 26 6.71 4.55 -9.99
CA TYR A 26 5.79 5.55 -10.57
C TYR A 26 4.41 5.56 -9.87
N GLU A 27 4.02 4.41 -9.36
CA GLU A 27 2.72 4.14 -8.76
C GLU A 27 2.71 4.66 -7.30
N CYS A 28 3.85 4.57 -6.60
CA CYS A 28 4.09 5.25 -5.32
C CYS A 28 3.97 6.77 -5.45
N ASP A 29 4.54 7.36 -6.52
CA ASP A 29 4.41 8.80 -6.84
C ASP A 29 2.97 9.23 -7.06
N GLU A 30 2.17 8.39 -7.73
CA GLU A 30 0.74 8.66 -7.87
C GLU A 30 0.00 8.61 -6.55
N VAL A 31 0.28 7.62 -5.70
CA VAL A 31 -0.36 7.48 -4.39
C VAL A 31 -0.02 8.68 -3.51
N MET A 32 1.25 9.09 -3.45
CA MET A 32 1.69 10.27 -2.70
C MET A 32 1.01 11.55 -3.20
N LYS A 33 0.92 11.76 -4.52
CA LYS A 33 0.18 12.90 -5.11
C LYS A 33 -1.29 12.89 -4.71
N LYS A 34 -1.95 11.74 -4.77
CA LYS A 34 -3.36 11.57 -4.39
C LYS A 34 -3.55 11.87 -2.88
N ALA A 35 -2.66 11.36 -2.03
CA ALA A 35 -2.70 11.60 -0.58
C ALA A 35 -2.53 13.09 -0.24
N ARG A 36 -1.54 13.76 -0.84
CA ARG A 36 -1.31 15.21 -0.65
C ARG A 36 -2.44 16.09 -1.19
N SER A 37 -3.21 15.60 -2.15
CA SER A 37 -4.40 16.30 -2.65
C SER A 37 -5.66 16.11 -1.79
N GLY A 38 -5.58 15.31 -0.70
CA GLY A 38 -6.71 14.99 0.15
C GLY A 38 -7.64 13.92 -0.41
N ARG A 39 -7.27 13.24 -1.51
CA ARG A 39 -8.13 12.24 -2.18
C ARG A 39 -8.47 11.03 -1.29
N PHE A 40 -7.60 10.71 -0.34
CA PHE A 40 -7.80 9.62 0.62
C PHE A 40 -8.34 10.10 1.98
N GLY A 41 -8.71 11.39 2.09
CA GLY A 41 -9.20 11.98 3.32
C GLY A 41 -8.29 13.09 3.82
N ARG A 42 -8.90 14.01 4.57
CA ARG A 42 -8.24 15.20 5.12
C ARG A 42 -7.25 14.86 6.22
N GLU A 43 -7.54 13.85 7.04
CA GLU A 43 -6.67 13.42 8.12
C GLU A 43 -5.31 12.93 7.60
N LEU A 44 -5.30 12.05 6.59
CA LEU A 44 -4.05 11.60 5.95
C LEU A 44 -3.26 12.77 5.35
N GLN A 45 -3.95 13.70 4.70
CA GLN A 45 -3.31 14.90 4.14
C GLN A 45 -2.63 15.72 5.24
N GLU A 46 -3.33 16.00 6.35
CA GLU A 46 -2.80 16.78 7.47
C GLU A 46 -1.60 16.08 8.12
N VAL A 47 -1.64 14.75 8.29
CA VAL A 47 -0.51 13.95 8.80
C VAL A 47 0.72 14.11 7.91
N ILE A 48 0.56 14.02 6.58
CA ILE A 48 1.66 14.18 5.63
C ILE A 48 2.24 15.59 5.70
N GLU A 49 1.39 16.62 5.77
CA GLU A 49 1.82 18.02 5.83
C GLU A 49 2.59 18.33 7.13
N GLN A 50 2.18 17.76 8.26
CA GLN A 50 2.79 17.99 9.58
C GLN A 50 4.09 17.23 9.80
N ASN A 51 4.26 16.07 9.18
CA ASN A 51 5.40 15.18 9.42
C ASN A 51 6.46 15.19 8.33
N PHE A 52 6.31 16.04 7.31
CA PHE A 52 7.16 16.07 6.14
C PHE A 52 8.67 16.24 6.47
N PRO A 53 9.60 15.47 5.86
CA PRO A 53 9.37 14.42 4.84
C PRO A 53 8.83 13.11 5.42
N VAL A 54 8.03 12.40 4.63
CA VAL A 54 7.45 11.10 5.00
C VAL A 54 7.56 10.09 3.86
N VAL A 55 7.49 8.81 4.22
CA VAL A 55 7.30 7.67 3.33
C VAL A 55 5.86 7.19 3.47
N ILE A 56 5.22 6.84 2.36
CA ILE A 56 3.88 6.26 2.35
C ILE A 56 3.99 4.80 1.93
N ASN A 57 3.37 3.89 2.67
CA ASN A 57 3.20 2.51 2.23
C ASN A 57 2.15 2.47 1.13
N ALA A 58 2.59 2.38 -0.12
CA ALA A 58 1.74 2.30 -1.29
C ALA A 58 1.48 0.87 -1.76
N SER A 59 1.89 -0.16 -1.00
CA SER A 59 1.60 -1.55 -1.32
C SER A 59 0.10 -1.81 -1.33
N ARG A 60 -0.31 -2.77 -2.18
CA ARG A 60 -1.71 -3.22 -2.25
C ARG A 60 -1.89 -4.50 -1.47
N GLU A 61 -2.85 -4.48 -0.56
CA GLU A 61 -3.12 -5.56 0.37
C GLU A 61 -4.61 -5.90 0.40
N ILE A 62 -4.93 -7.09 0.88
CA ILE A 62 -6.32 -7.55 0.99
C ILE A 62 -6.86 -7.13 2.35
N TYR A 63 -8.00 -6.44 2.33
CA TYR A 63 -8.74 -6.08 3.54
C TYR A 63 -10.01 -6.90 3.63
N TRP A 64 -10.26 -7.49 4.80
CA TRP A 64 -11.44 -8.30 5.10
C TRP A 64 -12.29 -7.66 6.19
N CYS A 65 -13.60 -7.60 5.95
CA CYS A 65 -14.57 -7.15 6.94
C CYS A 65 -15.20 -8.34 7.66
N GLU A 66 -14.83 -8.56 8.92
CA GLU A 66 -15.38 -9.65 9.73
C GLU A 66 -16.89 -9.54 9.98
N LYS A 67 -17.46 -8.33 9.93
CA LYS A 67 -18.89 -8.12 10.18
C LYS A 67 -19.79 -8.60 9.04
N CYS A 68 -19.39 -8.38 7.79
CA CYS A 68 -20.25 -8.66 6.62
C CYS A 68 -19.63 -9.61 5.59
N GLY A 69 -18.38 -10.02 5.79
CA GLY A 69 -17.65 -10.89 4.87
C GLY A 69 -17.35 -10.27 3.50
N HIS A 70 -17.43 -8.94 3.40
CA HIS A 70 -16.92 -8.20 2.25
C HIS A 70 -15.40 -8.09 2.34
N PHE A 71 -14.74 -8.12 1.19
CA PHE A 71 -13.31 -7.90 1.07
C PHE A 71 -13.01 -7.12 -0.19
N GLU A 72 -11.89 -6.42 -0.17
CA GLU A 72 -11.37 -5.65 -1.29
C GLU A 72 -9.84 -5.61 -1.23
N ALA A 73 -9.20 -5.31 -2.36
CA ALA A 73 -7.79 -4.99 -2.39
C ALA A 73 -7.63 -3.48 -2.42
N ASN A 74 -6.81 -2.93 -1.53
CA ASN A 74 -6.62 -1.49 -1.41
C ASN A 74 -5.18 -1.14 -1.00
N TYR A 75 -4.79 0.13 -1.13
CA TYR A 75 -3.50 0.62 -0.68
C TYR A 75 -3.40 0.62 0.84
N VAL A 76 -2.24 0.28 1.41
CA VAL A 76 -2.05 0.34 2.86
C VAL A 76 -2.18 1.77 3.40
N LEU A 77 -1.49 2.73 2.78
CA LEU A 77 -1.49 4.17 3.08
C LEU A 77 -0.93 4.57 4.46
N ASP A 78 -0.30 3.64 5.17
CA ASP A 78 0.43 3.93 6.41
C ASP A 78 1.57 4.92 6.14
N ILE A 79 1.78 5.85 7.08
CA ILE A 79 2.76 6.92 6.96
C ILE A 79 3.90 6.68 7.94
N TYR A 80 5.10 6.74 7.40
CA TYR A 80 6.34 6.56 8.14
C TYR A 80 7.19 7.81 8.04
N LYS A 81 7.83 8.17 9.14
CA LYS A 81 8.79 9.26 9.21
C LYS A 81 10.22 8.70 9.18
N PRO A 82 11.07 9.11 8.23
CA PRO A 82 12.47 8.75 8.25
C PRO A 82 13.19 9.34 9.47
N LYS A 83 14.00 8.52 10.15
CA LYS A 83 14.85 8.98 11.26
C LYS A 83 16.02 9.83 10.76
N ASP A 84 16.59 9.44 9.61
CA ASP A 84 17.57 10.22 8.86
C ASP A 84 17.10 10.39 7.41
N PRO A 85 16.37 11.47 7.09
CA PRO A 85 15.84 11.66 5.74
C PRO A 85 16.92 11.78 4.66
N VAL A 86 18.06 12.39 4.97
CA VAL A 86 19.13 12.55 3.99
C VAL A 86 19.83 11.21 3.76
N GLY A 87 20.14 10.50 4.85
CA GLY A 87 20.73 9.16 4.78
C GLY A 87 19.85 8.17 4.03
N LEU A 88 18.53 8.18 4.27
CA LEU A 88 17.60 7.29 3.60
C LEU A 88 17.52 7.57 2.08
N ILE A 89 17.44 8.84 1.66
CA ILE A 89 17.54 9.20 0.22
C ILE A 89 18.85 8.70 -0.36
N MET A 90 19.98 8.93 0.33
CA MET A 90 21.30 8.56 -0.17
C MET A 90 21.51 7.05 -0.29
N LYS A 91 20.94 6.27 0.64
CA LYS A 91 20.90 4.81 0.56
C LYS A 91 20.15 4.36 -0.70
N GLN A 92 19.01 4.98 -1.02
CA GLN A 92 18.20 4.60 -2.18
C GLN A 92 18.78 5.05 -3.52
N LEU A 93 19.42 6.22 -3.56
CA LEU A 93 20.12 6.72 -4.76
C LEU A 93 21.54 6.14 -4.89
N ARG A 94 21.85 5.04 -4.18
CA ARG A 94 23.15 4.39 -4.27
C ARG A 94 23.34 3.87 -5.70
N GLY A 95 24.29 4.45 -6.42
CA GLY A 95 24.59 4.13 -7.82
C GLY A 95 24.06 5.16 -8.83
N SER A 96 23.19 6.08 -8.42
CA SER A 96 22.76 7.22 -9.24
C SER A 96 23.88 8.26 -9.40
N ALA A 97 23.80 9.06 -10.47
CA ALA A 97 24.74 10.15 -10.72
C ALA A 97 24.64 11.26 -9.66
N GLU A 98 25.75 11.95 -9.38
CA GLU A 98 25.78 13.04 -8.37
C GLU A 98 24.82 14.20 -8.71
N GLU A 99 24.64 14.49 -10.00
CA GLU A 99 23.67 15.50 -10.47
C GLU A 99 22.22 15.10 -10.17
N GLU A 100 21.92 13.81 -10.16
CA GLU A 100 20.60 13.27 -9.82
C GLU A 100 20.37 13.38 -8.31
N LYS A 101 21.35 12.97 -7.50
CA LYS A 101 21.31 13.14 -6.03
C LYS A 101 21.13 14.60 -5.62
N ALA A 102 21.83 15.52 -6.30
CA ALA A 102 21.75 16.95 -6.03
C ALA A 102 20.33 17.52 -6.25
N LYS A 103 19.57 17.02 -7.22
CA LYS A 103 18.18 17.45 -7.47
C LYS A 103 17.26 17.12 -6.29
N PHE A 104 17.43 15.96 -5.68
CA PHE A 104 16.65 15.51 -4.52
C PHE A 104 17.00 16.30 -3.25
N LEU A 105 18.28 16.56 -3.02
CA LEU A 105 18.73 17.37 -1.89
C LEU A 105 18.28 18.84 -1.97
N GLN A 106 18.17 19.39 -3.17
CA GLN A 106 17.78 20.79 -3.39
C GLN A 106 16.27 21.03 -3.28
N ASN A 107 15.45 19.98 -3.38
CA ASN A 107 14.00 20.09 -3.23
C ASN A 107 13.47 19.00 -2.28
N PRO A 108 13.50 19.26 -0.96
CA PRO A 108 13.04 18.27 0.03
C PRO A 108 11.57 17.87 -0.17
N ARG A 109 10.74 18.69 -0.84
CA ARG A 109 9.33 18.36 -1.20
C ARG A 109 9.19 17.22 -2.21
N TYR A 110 10.32 16.82 -2.80
CA TYR A 110 10.49 15.72 -3.75
C TYR A 110 11.24 14.58 -3.08
N TYR A 111 10.89 14.24 -1.84
CA TYR A 111 11.25 12.93 -1.33
C TYR A 111 10.72 11.90 -2.33
N PRO A 112 11.58 11.07 -2.95
CA PRO A 112 11.08 10.06 -3.89
C PRO A 112 10.02 9.26 -3.17
N SER A 113 8.96 8.85 -3.87
CA SER A 113 8.00 7.96 -3.24
C SER A 113 8.70 6.64 -3.00
N LEU A 114 9.21 6.49 -1.78
CA LEU A 114 10.01 5.34 -1.40
C LEU A 114 9.07 4.15 -1.28
N ASP A 115 9.50 3.04 -1.83
CA ASP A 115 8.89 1.77 -1.46
C ASP A 115 9.27 1.46 -0.02
N ILE A 116 8.28 1.31 0.85
CA ILE A 116 8.53 0.98 2.26
C ILE A 116 9.26 -0.36 2.40
N GLU A 117 9.05 -1.31 1.49
CA GLU A 117 9.75 -2.60 1.47
C GLU A 117 11.26 -2.46 1.20
N SER A 118 11.68 -1.31 0.66
CA SER A 118 13.09 -0.98 0.44
C SER A 118 13.74 -0.21 1.59
N CYS A 119 12.97 0.09 2.65
CA CYS A 119 13.47 0.76 3.85
C CYS A 119 13.75 -0.28 4.94
N ASP A 120 14.89 -0.15 5.63
CA ASP A 120 15.11 -0.93 6.84
C ASP A 120 14.12 -0.46 7.92
N GLU A 121 13.52 -1.39 8.68
CA GLU A 121 12.56 -1.02 9.77
C GLU A 121 13.18 -0.04 10.78
N ASP A 122 14.49 -0.11 10.96
CA ASP A 122 15.24 0.78 11.85
C ASP A 122 15.45 2.19 11.27
N ASP A 123 15.27 2.42 9.97
CA ASP A 123 15.45 3.73 9.33
C ASP A 123 14.21 4.63 9.44
N VAL A 124 13.06 4.05 9.77
CA VAL A 124 11.75 4.72 9.74
C VAL A 124 10.97 4.52 11.03
N GLU A 125 9.99 5.37 11.27
CA GLU A 125 9.06 5.28 12.40
C GLU A 125 7.63 5.42 11.89
N LEU A 126 6.74 4.49 12.24
CA LEU A 126 5.31 4.61 11.92
C LEU A 126 4.71 5.78 12.69
N VAL A 127 4.20 6.78 11.98
CA VAL A 127 3.56 7.97 12.59
C VAL A 127 2.05 7.99 12.40
N TYR A 128 1.52 7.20 11.46
CA TYR A 128 0.08 7.08 11.26
C TYR A 128 -0.27 5.76 10.57
N GLN A 129 -1.27 5.08 11.13
CA GLN A 129 -1.87 3.89 10.54
C GLN A 129 -3.20 4.26 9.88
N PHE A 130 -3.36 3.97 8.60
CA PHE A 130 -4.54 4.37 7.85
C PHE A 130 -5.74 3.45 8.18
N PRO A 131 -6.90 4.01 8.57
CA PRO A 131 -8.06 3.21 8.91
C PRO A 131 -8.78 2.71 7.66
N HIS A 132 -8.77 1.39 7.45
CA HIS A 132 -9.52 0.75 6.38
C HIS A 132 -10.96 0.46 6.79
N ILE A 133 -11.91 1.06 6.08
CA ILE A 133 -13.34 1.00 6.41
C ILE A 133 -14.12 0.31 5.29
N CYS A 134 -14.94 -0.67 5.66
CA CYS A 134 -15.70 -1.46 4.71
C CYS A 134 -16.70 -0.60 3.92
N SER A 135 -16.57 -0.59 2.60
CA SER A 135 -17.47 0.10 1.67
C SER A 135 -18.94 -0.36 1.71
N LYS A 136 -19.24 -1.50 2.35
CA LYS A 136 -20.60 -2.06 2.49
C LYS A 136 -21.27 -1.74 3.81
N CYS A 137 -20.56 -1.91 4.92
CA CYS A 137 -21.15 -1.83 6.26
C CYS A 137 -20.46 -0.81 7.17
N HIS A 138 -19.49 -0.06 6.64
CA HIS A 138 -18.72 0.99 7.32
C HIS A 138 -18.03 0.54 8.62
N SER A 139 -17.81 -0.77 8.77
CA SER A 139 -17.06 -1.31 9.90
C SER A 139 -15.57 -1.40 9.56
N PRO A 140 -14.68 -1.32 10.56
CA PRO A 140 -13.25 -1.51 10.33
C PRO A 140 -12.96 -2.84 9.63
N MET A 141 -11.95 -2.83 8.78
CA MET A 141 -11.43 -3.99 8.07
C MET A 141 -10.05 -4.35 8.61
N THR A 142 -9.73 -5.64 8.55
CA THR A 142 -8.43 -6.17 8.95
C THR A 142 -7.68 -6.57 7.68
N GLN A 143 -6.39 -6.22 7.61
CA GLN A 143 -5.51 -6.74 6.58
C GLN A 143 -5.35 -8.25 6.74
N ILE A 144 -5.45 -9.00 5.65
CA ILE A 144 -5.25 -10.44 5.61
C ILE A 144 -4.39 -10.82 4.40
N THR A 145 -3.72 -11.96 4.48
CA THR A 145 -3.02 -12.55 3.34
C THR A 145 -3.99 -13.25 2.39
N TYR A 146 -3.53 -13.58 1.18
CA TYR A 146 -4.34 -14.37 0.25
C TYR A 146 -4.55 -15.82 0.73
N GLN A 147 -3.59 -16.39 1.47
CA GLN A 147 -3.73 -17.70 2.11
C GLN A 147 -4.83 -17.68 3.17
N GLU A 148 -4.92 -16.60 3.94
CA GLU A 148 -6.02 -16.41 4.89
C GLU A 148 -7.36 -16.24 4.16
N LEU A 149 -7.38 -15.51 3.03
CA LEU A 149 -8.58 -15.33 2.21
C LEU A 149 -9.12 -16.66 1.68
N GLU A 150 -8.26 -17.61 1.30
CA GLU A 150 -8.65 -18.95 0.85
C GLU A 150 -9.45 -19.72 1.93
N GLN A 151 -9.18 -19.44 3.20
CA GLN A 151 -9.92 -20.04 4.32
C GLN A 151 -11.23 -19.30 4.65
N LYS A 152 -11.43 -18.08 4.14
CA LYS A 152 -12.67 -17.31 4.30
C LYS A 152 -13.77 -17.86 3.37
N ARG A 153 -15.02 -17.59 3.75
CA ARG A 153 -16.22 -18.00 2.99
C ARG A 153 -16.94 -16.78 2.43
N CYS A 154 -17.43 -16.91 1.21
CA CYS A 154 -18.21 -15.86 0.58
C CYS A 154 -19.52 -15.64 1.35
N ALA A 155 -19.78 -14.42 1.79
CA ALA A 155 -21.01 -14.06 2.51
C ALA A 155 -22.29 -14.34 1.69
N THR A 156 -22.21 -14.37 0.37
CA THR A 156 -23.36 -14.62 -0.51
C THR A 156 -23.64 -16.09 -0.77
N CYS A 157 -22.61 -16.91 -1.04
CA CYS A 157 -22.82 -18.34 -1.38
C CYS A 157 -22.30 -19.35 -0.36
N GLY A 158 -21.62 -18.92 0.71
CA GLY A 158 -21.07 -19.82 1.75
C GLY A 158 -19.86 -20.66 1.33
N GLU A 159 -19.56 -20.72 0.04
CA GLU A 159 -18.38 -21.40 -0.51
C GLU A 159 -17.07 -20.69 -0.12
N LYS A 160 -16.00 -21.47 0.02
CA LYS A 160 -14.65 -20.94 0.18
C LYS A 160 -14.22 -20.18 -1.09
N TYR A 161 -13.35 -19.19 -0.91
CA TYR A 161 -12.71 -18.55 -2.05
C TYR A 161 -11.64 -19.47 -2.62
N ARG A 162 -11.65 -19.65 -3.94
CA ARG A 162 -10.52 -20.23 -4.67
C ARG A 162 -9.58 -19.11 -5.07
N ILE A 163 -8.30 -19.28 -4.73
CA ILE A 163 -7.23 -18.37 -5.10
C ILE A 163 -6.48 -18.97 -6.29
N ASP A 164 -6.40 -18.21 -7.39
CA ASP A 164 -5.52 -18.52 -8.51
C ASP A 164 -4.39 -17.47 -8.51
N GLU A 165 -3.14 -17.92 -8.35
CA GLU A 165 -1.95 -17.08 -8.37
C GLU A 165 -1.38 -17.01 -9.79
N PHE A 166 -1.12 -15.79 -10.27
CA PHE A 166 -0.43 -15.55 -11.54
C PHE A 166 0.83 -14.74 -11.25
N SER A 167 1.97 -15.42 -11.15
CA SER A 167 3.28 -14.78 -11.10
C SER A 167 3.66 -14.36 -12.52
N PHE A 168 3.78 -13.06 -12.77
CA PHE A 168 4.49 -12.57 -13.94
C PHE A 168 5.95 -12.37 -13.54
N TRP A 169 6.82 -13.14 -14.20
CA TRP A 169 8.25 -12.87 -14.22
C TRP A 169 8.46 -11.78 -15.27
N ASP A 170 8.79 -10.57 -14.84
CA ASP A 170 9.62 -9.70 -15.67
C ASP A 170 11.09 -9.96 -15.29
#